data_AF-E3HXV7-F1
#
_entry.id   AF-E3HXV7-F1
#
_cell.length_a   1.000
_cell.length_b   1.000
_cell.length_c   1.000
_cell.angle_alpha   90.00
_cell.angle_beta   90.00
_cell.angle_gamma   90.00
#
_symmetry.space_group_name_H-M   'P 1'
#
loop_
_entity.id
_entity.type
_entity.pdbx_description
1 polymer ?
#
loop_
_entity_poly.entity_id
_entity_poly.type
_entity_poly.pdbx_seq_one_letter_code
_entity_poly.pdbx_strand_id
1 'polypeptide(L)'
;MIGWWIVVAAQTPEERDQAVDRRAAVLANWEVGPGGIEWLHQLVKAGSAIQLSFSGYPNRYTAKASDVLPLLADGPPAHRGPAIIGDDYVMPPNWKGNLIFHAEKIAACPPNQLLTIDAWDQS
;
A
#
# COMPACT_ATOMS: atom_id res chain seq x y z
N MET A 1 -11.93 -3.27 12.66
CA MET A 1 -10.72 -2.51 13.02
C MET A 1 -10.60 -1.38 12.02
N ILE A 2 -10.61 -0.12 12.45
CA ILE A 2 -10.59 1.01 11.51
C ILE A 2 -9.18 1.19 10.92
N GLY A 3 -9.07 1.31 9.60
CA GLY A 3 -7.77 1.43 8.94
C GLY A 3 -7.78 0.98 7.49
N TRP A 4 -6.61 0.67 6.99
CA TRP A 4 -6.37 0.31 5.60
C TRP A 4 -5.58 -0.98 5.51
N TRP A 5 -6.02 -1.86 4.63
CA TRP A 5 -5.22 -2.96 4.09
C TRP A 5 -4.58 -2.50 2.79
N ILE A 6 -3.25 -2.38 2.78
CA ILE A 6 -2.47 -1.94 1.62
C ILE A 6 -1.85 -3.14 0.92
N VAL A 7 -1.95 -3.18 -0.41
CA VAL A 7 -1.26 -4.16 -1.26
C VAL A 7 -0.46 -3.45 -2.33
N VAL A 8 0.82 -3.78 -2.44
CA VAL A 8 1.73 -3.29 -3.48
C VAL A 8 2.09 -4.46 -4.39
N ALA A 9 1.82 -4.35 -5.69
CA ALA A 9 2.08 -5.39 -6.67
C ALA A 9 2.88 -4.87 -7.88
N ALA A 10 3.79 -5.70 -8.38
CA ALA A 10 4.61 -5.44 -9.58
C ALA A 10 3.85 -5.73 -10.87
N GLN A 11 2.69 -5.11 -11.03
CA GLN A 11 1.81 -5.21 -12.18
C GLN A 11 1.17 -3.85 -12.44
N THR A 12 0.87 -3.59 -13.71
CA THR A 12 -0.07 -2.53 -14.08
C THR A 12 -1.48 -2.85 -13.57
N PRO A 13 -2.35 -1.83 -13.42
CA PRO A 13 -3.74 -2.03 -13.02
C PRO A 13 -4.45 -3.06 -13.90
N GLU A 14 -4.24 -2.99 -15.21
CA GLU A 14 -4.87 -3.86 -16.21
C GLU A 14 -4.39 -5.31 -16.07
N GLU A 15 -3.08 -5.53 -15.95
CA GLU A 15 -2.50 -6.86 -15.73
C GLU A 15 -3.00 -7.48 -14.43
N ARG A 16 -3.13 -6.66 -13.38
CA ARG A 16 -3.61 -7.11 -12.07
C ARG A 16 -5.08 -7.51 -12.11
N ASP A 17 -5.91 -6.80 -12.86
CA ASP A 17 -7.32 -7.13 -13.01
C ASP A 17 -7.53 -8.45 -13.77
N GLN A 18 -6.68 -8.72 -14.77
CA GLN A 18 -6.70 -9.93 -15.59
C GLN A 18 -5.95 -11.13 -14.99
N ALA A 19 -5.11 -10.91 -13.96
CA ALA A 19 -4.29 -11.97 -13.38
C ALA A 19 -5.13 -13.07 -12.72
N VAL A 20 -4.89 -14.32 -13.12
CA VAL A 20 -5.50 -15.52 -12.51
C VAL A 20 -5.04 -15.69 -11.06
N ASP A 21 -3.75 -15.45 -10.79
CA ASP A 21 -3.20 -15.37 -9.44
C ASP A 21 -2.65 -13.97 -9.17
N ARG A 22 -3.46 -13.13 -8.52
CA ARG A 22 -3.10 -11.77 -8.12
C ARG A 22 -2.03 -11.70 -7.04
N ARG A 23 -1.75 -12.81 -6.34
CA ARG A 23 -0.72 -12.88 -5.27
C ARG A 23 0.67 -13.11 -5.83
N ALA A 24 0.79 -13.71 -7.00
CA ALA A 24 2.07 -14.01 -7.64
C ALA A 24 2.96 -12.75 -7.78
N ALA A 25 2.37 -11.61 -8.12
CA ALA A 25 3.09 -10.34 -8.30
C ALA A 25 3.11 -9.42 -7.07
N VAL A 26 2.55 -9.85 -5.94
CA VAL A 26 2.57 -9.03 -4.72
C VAL A 26 4.00 -8.92 -4.20
N LEU A 27 4.41 -7.68 -3.96
CA LEU A 27 5.70 -7.31 -3.37
C LEU A 27 5.56 -7.16 -1.86
N ALA A 28 4.52 -6.47 -1.41
CA ALA A 28 4.25 -6.24 -0.01
C ALA A 28 2.74 -6.07 0.27
N ASN A 29 2.33 -6.43 1.47
CA ASN A 29 1.02 -6.06 2.02
C ASN A 29 1.09 -5.88 3.54
N TRP A 30 0.24 -5.01 4.06
CA TRP A 30 0.16 -4.74 5.50
C TRP A 30 -1.15 -4.03 5.85
N GLU A 31 -1.50 -4.11 7.13
CA GLU A 31 -2.54 -3.30 7.75
C GLU A 31 -1.95 -2.09 8.43
N VAL A 32 -2.70 -1.00 8.43
CA VAL A 32 -2.29 0.25 9.04
C VAL A 32 -3.52 1.05 9.46
N GLY A 33 -3.40 1.84 10.53
CA GLY A 33 -4.51 2.71 10.97
C GLY A 33 -4.93 3.78 9.95
N PRO A 34 -5.96 4.60 10.24
CA PRO A 34 -6.62 5.51 9.29
C PRO A 34 -5.71 6.50 8.55
N GLY A 35 -4.61 6.95 9.16
CA GLY A 35 -3.61 7.83 8.52
C GLY A 35 -2.60 7.11 7.61
N GLY A 36 -2.78 5.80 7.40
CA GLY A 36 -1.79 4.93 6.76
C GLY A 36 -1.64 5.08 5.26
N ILE A 37 -2.51 5.85 4.62
CA ILE A 37 -2.49 6.15 3.18
C ILE A 37 -1.95 7.55 2.86
N GLU A 38 -1.59 8.36 3.86
CA GLU A 38 -1.12 9.73 3.64
C GLU A 38 0.11 9.82 2.73
N TRP A 39 0.99 8.81 2.77
CA TRP A 39 2.14 8.72 1.87
C TRP A 39 1.72 8.57 0.39
N LEU A 40 0.58 7.92 0.10
CA LEU A 40 0.02 7.82 -1.25
C LEU A 40 -0.49 9.18 -1.72
N HIS A 41 -1.19 9.92 -0.85
CA HIS A 41 -1.63 11.28 -1.15
C HIS A 41 -0.44 12.21 -1.43
N GLN A 42 0.65 12.07 -0.66
CA GLN A 42 1.89 12.81 -0.89
C GLN A 42 2.54 12.47 -2.24
N LEU A 43 2.60 11.18 -2.61
CA LEU A 43 3.10 10.77 -3.92
C LEU A 43 2.26 11.32 -5.07
N VAL A 44 0.93 11.30 -4.95
CA VAL A 44 0.03 11.89 -5.95
C VAL A 44 0.25 13.40 -6.05
N LYS A 45 0.34 14.10 -4.92
CA LYS A 45 0.63 15.54 -4.89
C LYS A 45 1.99 15.90 -5.49
N ALA A 46 2.99 15.03 -5.35
CA ALA A 46 4.32 15.19 -5.94
C ALA A 46 4.38 14.85 -7.45
N GLY A 47 3.33 14.26 -8.01
CA GLY A 47 3.31 13.77 -9.40
C GLY A 47 4.04 12.44 -9.60
N SER A 48 4.47 11.78 -8.53
CA SER A 48 5.13 10.46 -8.55
C SER A 48 4.14 9.29 -8.58
N ALA A 49 2.86 9.54 -8.30
CA ALA A 49 1.78 8.57 -8.40
C ALA A 49 0.54 9.18 -9.04
N ILE A 50 -0.32 8.32 -9.59
CA ILE A 50 -1.63 8.67 -10.13
C ILE A 50 -2.68 7.85 -9.38
N GLN A 51 -3.69 8.53 -8.82
CA GLN A 51 -4.86 7.86 -8.26
C GLN A 51 -5.85 7.57 -9.39
N LEU A 52 -6.16 6.28 -9.58
CA LEU A 52 -7.03 5.79 -10.65
C LEU A 52 -8.48 5.59 -10.17
N SER A 53 -8.64 5.24 -8.89
CA SER A 53 -9.95 5.03 -8.27
C SER A 53 -9.97 5.62 -6.86
N PHE A 54 -11.06 6.32 -6.54
CA PHE A 54 -11.35 6.86 -5.21
C PHE A 54 -12.83 6.75 -4.81
N SER A 55 -13.70 6.27 -5.71
CA SER A 55 -15.14 6.13 -5.47
C SER A 55 -15.48 4.67 -5.14
N GLY A 56 -15.23 4.28 -3.89
CA GLY A 56 -15.38 2.90 -3.41
C GLY A 56 -14.02 2.21 -3.23
N TYR A 57 -14.06 0.93 -2.84
CA TYR A 57 -12.84 0.17 -2.55
C TYR A 57 -12.51 -0.85 -3.65
N PRO A 58 -11.22 -0.98 -4.02
CA PRO A 58 -10.07 -0.29 -3.43
C PRO A 58 -9.91 1.14 -3.95
N ASN A 59 -9.32 1.99 -3.12
CA ASN A 59 -8.62 3.18 -3.60
C ASN A 59 -7.36 2.70 -4.33
N ARG A 60 -7.32 2.91 -5.64
CA ARG A 60 -6.26 2.37 -6.49
C ARG A 60 -5.33 3.46 -6.97
N TYR A 61 -4.03 3.19 -6.85
CA TYR A 61 -2.96 4.06 -7.30
C TYR A 61 -2.01 3.31 -8.22
N THR A 62 -1.35 4.03 -9.11
CA THR A 62 -0.21 3.53 -9.87
C THR A 62 0.97 4.48 -9.76
N ALA A 63 2.17 3.90 -9.67
CA ALA A 63 3.43 4.64 -9.50
C ALA A 63 4.59 3.78 -10.00
N LYS A 64 5.75 4.38 -10.29
CA LYS A 64 6.94 3.60 -10.62
C LYS A 64 7.55 2.99 -9.36
N ALA A 65 8.19 1.84 -9.53
CA ALA A 65 8.93 1.18 -8.47
C ALA A 65 10.01 2.07 -7.86
N SER A 66 10.67 2.93 -8.67
CA SER A 66 11.64 3.92 -8.21
C SER A 66 11.09 4.92 -7.21
N ASP A 67 9.80 5.24 -7.28
CA ASP A 67 9.16 6.21 -6.37
C ASP A 67 8.61 5.54 -5.10
N VAL A 68 8.25 4.25 -5.18
CA VAL A 68 7.58 3.52 -4.09
C VAL A 68 8.54 2.66 -3.28
N LEU A 69 9.38 1.85 -3.92
CA LEU A 69 10.21 0.86 -3.22
C LEU A 69 11.21 1.47 -2.23
N PRO A 70 11.83 2.65 -2.49
CA PRO A 70 12.66 3.30 -1.49
C PRO A 70 11.92 3.66 -0.20
N LEU A 71 10.61 3.98 -0.28
CA LEU A 71 9.78 4.27 0.90
C LEU A 71 9.47 3.01 1.73
N LEU A 72 9.67 1.83 1.14
CA LEU A 72 9.40 0.52 1.72
C LEU A 72 10.66 -0.17 2.25
N ALA A 73 11.85 0.44 2.06
CA ALA A 73 13.14 -0.18 2.39
C ALA A 73 13.27 -0.54 3.88
N ASP A 74 12.76 0.33 4.77
CA ASP A 74 12.75 0.12 6.23
C ASP A 74 11.40 -0.45 6.73
N GLY A 75 10.61 -1.06 5.84
CA GLY A 75 9.25 -1.54 6.11
C GLY A 75 8.17 -0.54 5.69
N PRO A 76 6.91 -0.72 6.14
CA PRO A 76 5.81 0.14 5.72
C PRO A 76 6.06 1.60 6.07
N PRO A 77 5.60 2.56 5.26
CA PRO A 77 5.75 3.98 5.56
C PRO A 77 5.19 4.29 6.94
N ALA A 78 5.94 5.07 7.73
CA ALA A 78 5.45 5.52 9.01
C ALA A 78 4.26 6.47 8.80
N HIS A 79 3.13 6.18 9.42
CA HIS A 79 2.14 7.23 9.67
C HIS A 79 2.39 7.82 11.06
N ARG A 80 1.89 9.03 11.31
CA ARG A 80 1.80 9.58 12.67
C ARG A 80 0.33 9.66 13.05
N GLY A 81 -0.25 8.51 13.37
CA GLY A 81 -1.60 8.44 13.93
C GLY A 81 -1.57 8.47 15.47
N PRO A 82 -2.54 9.13 16.14
CA PRO A 82 -2.74 8.92 17.56
C PRO A 82 -3.10 7.47 17.84
N ALA A 83 -2.97 7.03 19.09
CA ALA A 83 -3.56 5.76 19.51
C ALA A 83 -5.08 5.80 19.31
N ILE A 84 -5.65 4.68 18.88
CA ILE A 84 -7.10 4.53 18.69
C ILE A 84 -7.60 3.46 19.67
N ILE A 85 -8.62 3.81 20.44
CA ILE A 85 -9.33 2.88 21.32
C ILE A 85 -10.69 2.63 20.67
N GLY A 86 -10.90 1.43 20.17
CA GLY A 86 -12.20 0.94 19.72
C GLY A 86 -12.92 0.17 20.83
N ASP A 87 -14.13 -0.30 20.53
CA ASP A 87 -14.97 -1.00 21.50
C ASP A 87 -14.33 -2.32 21.99
N ASP A 88 -13.62 -3.03 21.10
CA ASP A 88 -13.01 -4.33 21.35
C ASP A 88 -11.50 -4.39 21.00
N TYR A 89 -10.86 -3.26 20.67
CA TYR A 89 -9.44 -3.21 20.32
C TYR A 89 -8.74 -1.90 20.70
N VAL A 90 -7.41 -1.98 20.88
CA VAL A 90 -6.53 -0.81 21.04
C VAL A 90 -5.46 -0.85 19.96
N MET A 91 -5.38 0.20 19.14
CA MET A 91 -4.28 0.40 18.21
C MET A 91 -3.29 1.40 18.81
N PRO A 92 -2.05 0.99 19.10
CA PRO A 92 -1.01 1.92 19.52
C PRO A 92 -0.66 2.92 18.41
N PRO A 93 0.05 4.02 18.73
CA PRO A 93 0.61 4.90 17.72
C PRO A 93 1.47 4.10 16.74
N ASN A 94 1.41 4.45 15.45
CA ASN A 94 2.19 3.80 14.39
C ASN A 94 1.89 2.30 14.23
N TRP A 95 0.72 1.82 14.68
CA TRP A 95 0.33 0.43 14.56
C TRP A 95 0.37 -0.06 13.11
N LYS A 96 0.92 -1.27 12.95
CA LYS A 96 1.01 -2.03 11.70
C LYS A 96 0.63 -3.48 12.01
N GLY A 97 -0.19 -4.09 11.16
CA GLY A 97 -0.63 -5.47 11.27
C GLY A 97 -0.31 -6.28 10.01
N ASN A 98 -0.36 -7.61 10.12
CA ASN A 98 -0.31 -8.54 9.00
C ASN A 98 0.75 -8.21 7.94
N LEU A 99 1.97 -7.94 8.41
CA LEU A 99 3.07 -7.45 7.60
C LEU A 99 3.70 -8.57 6.76
N ILE A 100 3.61 -8.46 5.43
CA ILE A 100 4.26 -9.37 4.48
C ILE A 100 5.08 -8.57 3.49
N PHE A 101 6.39 -8.84 3.42
CA PHE A 101 7.33 -8.22 2.48
C PHE A 101 8.12 -9.33 1.78
N HIS A 102 8.00 -9.41 0.45
CA HIS A 102 8.75 -10.35 -0.36
C HIS A 102 10.07 -9.71 -0.81
N ALA A 103 11.07 -9.71 0.07
CA ALA A 103 12.36 -9.04 -0.15
C ALA A 103 13.01 -9.41 -1.49
N GLU A 104 12.98 -10.68 -1.89
CA GLU A 104 13.52 -11.13 -3.18
C GLU A 104 12.79 -10.52 -4.38
N LYS A 105 11.46 -10.44 -4.32
CA LYS A 105 10.66 -9.84 -5.39
C LYS A 105 10.85 -8.33 -5.45
N ILE A 106 10.99 -7.67 -4.30
CA ILE A 106 11.27 -6.23 -4.21
C ILE A 106 12.65 -5.94 -4.82
N ALA A 107 13.67 -6.73 -4.46
CA ALA A 107 15.02 -6.56 -4.98
C ALA A 107 15.14 -6.86 -6.48
N ALA A 108 14.36 -7.81 -7.00
CA ALA A 108 14.31 -8.14 -8.42
C ALA A 108 13.42 -7.18 -9.25
N CYS A 109 12.67 -6.28 -8.62
CA CYS A 109 11.73 -5.40 -9.30
C CYS A 109 12.46 -4.27 -10.05
N PRO A 110 12.28 -4.13 -11.37
CA PRO A 110 12.92 -3.05 -12.13
C PRO A 110 12.46 -1.67 -11.65
N PRO A 111 13.33 -0.65 -11.57
CA PRO A 111 12.96 0.67 -11.06
C PRO A 111 11.88 1.37 -11.92
N ASN A 112 11.83 1.09 -13.21
CA ASN A 112 10.82 1.63 -14.12
C ASN A 112 9.52 0.81 -14.17
N GLN A 113 9.42 -0.29 -13.40
CA GLN A 113 8.22 -1.11 -13.34
C GLN A 113 7.07 -0.26 -12.80
N LEU A 114 5.93 -0.26 -13.51
CA LEU A 114 4.70 0.29 -12.97
C LEU A 114 4.14 -0.67 -11.93
N LEU A 115 3.89 -0.12 -10.74
CA LEU A 115 3.28 -0.80 -9.62
C LEU A 115 1.80 -0.42 -9.55
N THR A 116 1.02 -1.33 -9.02
CA THR A 116 -0.35 -1.07 -8.55
C THR A 116 -0.35 -1.11 -7.03
N ILE A 117 -0.91 -0.06 -6.42
CA ILE A 117 -1.14 0.01 -4.99
C ILE A 117 -2.64 0.06 -4.75
N ASP A 118 -3.18 -0.99 -4.12
CA ASP A 118 -4.57 -1.04 -3.68
C ASP A 118 -4.62 -0.72 -2.18
N ALA A 119 -5.44 0.26 -1.80
CA ALA A 119 -5.78 0.53 -0.41
C ALA A 119 -7.26 0.18 -0.18
N TRP A 120 -7.50 -0.83 0.64
CA TRP A 120 -8.83 -1.28 1.03
C TRP A 120 -9.14 -0.75 2.42
N ASP A 121 -10.28 -0.08 2.58
CA ASP A 121 -10.75 0.30 3.90
C ASP A 121 -11.23 -0.92 4.70
N GLN A 122 -10.95 -0.90 5.99
CA GLN A 122 -11.31 -1.94 6.95
C GLN A 122 -12.43 -1.51 7.91
N SER A 123 -13.06 -0.36 7.65
CA SER A 123 -14.22 0.14 8.40
C SER A 123 -15.53 -0.63 8.14
#